data_AF-A0A7G9GP65-F1
#
_entry.id   AF-A0A7G9GP65-F1
#
_cell.length_a   1.000
_cell.length_b   1.000
_cell.length_c   1.000
_cell.angle_alpha   90.00
_cell.angle_beta   90.00
_cell.angle_gamma   90.00
#
_symmetry.space_group_name_H-M   'P 1'
#
loop_
_entity.id
_entity.type
_entity.pdbx_description
1 polymer ?
#
loop_
_entity_poly.entity_id
_entity_poly.type
_entity_poly.pdbx_seq_one_letter_code
_entity_poly.pdbx_strand_id
1 'polypeptide(L)'
;MKTNSVYIIFALICVIGLCVLQYYISLKSKKWLGWILPGIFFCLSILFTISAVTFLHSYEISEVYSNNGNLMSSIITNTTSNFSIQTILPKAIEIFLICNLPTILFIIIFLVVHQKQKREAQIHKMNIQDL
;
A
#
# COMPACT_ATOMS: atom_id res chain seq x y z
N MET A 1 26.40 1.22 -7.07
CA MET A 1 25.51 2.17 -6.35
C MET A 1 24.69 3.08 -7.26
N LYS A 2 25.21 3.61 -8.38
CA LYS A 2 24.46 4.52 -9.29
C LYS A 2 23.17 3.93 -9.88
N THR A 3 23.16 2.65 -10.27
CA THR A 3 22.00 2.01 -10.92
C THR A 3 20.79 1.92 -9.98
N ASN A 4 21.02 1.61 -8.70
CA ASN A 4 19.96 1.50 -7.69
C ASN A 4 19.26 2.84 -7.46
N SER A 5 20.02 3.95 -7.47
CA SER A 5 19.46 5.30 -7.33
C SER A 5 18.53 5.68 -8.49
N VAL A 6 18.81 5.23 -9.72
CA VAL A 6 17.96 5.51 -10.88
C VAL A 6 16.59 4.84 -10.74
N TYR A 7 16.55 3.58 -10.29
CA TYR A 7 15.29 2.88 -10.06
C TYR A 7 14.45 3.53 -8.95
N ILE A 8 15.10 4.02 -7.89
CA ILE A 8 14.41 4.72 -6.79
C ILE A 8 13.78 6.03 -7.28
N ILE A 9 14.52 6.82 -8.07
CA ILE A 9 14.00 8.08 -8.62
C ILE A 9 12.83 7.82 -9.58
N PHE A 10 12.94 6.80 -10.42
CA PHE A 10 11.84 6.41 -11.33
C PHE A 10 10.59 5.98 -10.56
N ALA A 11 10.75 5.17 -9.50
CA ALA A 11 9.65 4.76 -8.64
C ALA A 11 8.95 5.96 -7.97
N LEU A 12 9.73 6.94 -7.47
CA LEU A 12 9.20 8.19 -6.91
C LEU A 12 8.38 8.97 -7.94
N ILE A 13 8.88 9.13 -9.17
CA ILE A 13 8.14 9.79 -10.26
C ILE A 13 6.81 9.07 -10.54
N CYS A 14 6.81 7.73 -10.57
CA CYS A 14 5.60 6.96 -10.80
C CYS A 14 4.57 7.15 -9.68
N VAL A 15 5.01 7.15 -8.41
CA VAL A 15 4.12 7.38 -7.27
C VAL A 15 3.51 8.79 -7.33
N ILE A 16 4.31 9.81 -7.63
CA ILE A 16 3.82 11.19 -7.77
C ILE A 16 2.82 11.30 -8.92
N GLY A 17 3.11 10.68 -10.07
CA GLY A 17 2.22 10.66 -11.23
C GLY A 17 0.87 10.00 -10.91
N LEU A 18 0.88 8.90 -10.16
CA LEU A 18 -0.34 8.23 -9.70
C LEU A 18 -1.15 9.09 -8.73
N CYS A 19 -0.51 9.81 -7.81
CA CYS A 19 -1.18 10.75 -6.91
C CYS A 19 -1.86 11.90 -7.67
N VAL A 20 -1.17 12.49 -8.65
CA VAL A 20 -1.72 13.57 -9.49
C VAL A 20 -2.87 13.05 -10.35
N LEU A 21 -2.73 11.84 -10.91
CA LEU A 21 -3.79 11.21 -11.68
C LEU A 21 -5.02 10.93 -10.81
N GLN A 22 -4.84 10.43 -9.59
CA GLN A 22 -5.92 10.21 -8.63
C GLN A 22 -6.65 11.52 -8.30
N TYR A 23 -5.90 12.59 -8.07
CA TYR A 23 -6.48 13.92 -7.84
C TYR A 23 -7.29 14.41 -9.06
N TYR A 24 -6.73 14.28 -10.27
CA TYR A 24 -7.38 14.74 -11.50
C TYR A 24 -8.63 13.93 -11.85
N ILE A 25 -8.58 12.61 -11.68
CA ILE A 25 -9.72 11.72 -11.88
C ILE A 25 -10.81 11.99 -10.84
N SER A 26 -10.42 12.20 -9.58
CA SER A 26 -11.35 12.57 -8.50
C SER A 26 -12.01 13.93 -8.74
N LEU A 27 -11.46 14.77 -9.63
CA LEU A 27 -12.06 16.04 -10.01
C LEU A 27 -13.22 15.88 -11.00
N LYS A 28 -13.31 14.77 -11.73
CA LYS A 28 -14.36 14.56 -12.74
C LYS A 28 -15.63 14.00 -12.06
N SER A 29 -16.80 14.42 -12.55
CA SER A 29 -18.11 14.19 -11.90
C SER A 29 -18.53 12.72 -11.74
N LYS A 30 -17.88 11.78 -12.44
CA LYS A 30 -18.20 10.35 -12.34
C LYS A 30 -17.58 9.78 -11.05
N LYS A 31 -18.39 9.77 -9.99
CA LYS A 31 -18.07 9.25 -8.65
C LYS A 31 -17.34 7.89 -8.65
N TRP A 32 -17.62 7.05 -9.64
CA TRP A 32 -17.09 5.69 -9.75
C TRP A 32 -15.61 5.63 -10.17
N LEU A 33 -15.14 6.62 -10.92
CA LEU A 33 -13.80 6.57 -11.51
C LEU A 33 -12.70 6.84 -10.47
N GLY A 34 -13.01 7.56 -9.39
CA GLY A 34 -12.06 7.76 -8.28
C GLY A 34 -11.86 6.52 -7.38
N TRP A 35 -12.82 5.58 -7.39
CA TRP A 35 -12.73 4.32 -6.63
C TRP A 35 -11.98 3.21 -7.37
N ILE A 36 -11.83 3.32 -8.71
CA ILE A 36 -11.15 2.30 -9.49
C ILE A 36 -9.68 2.16 -9.08
N LEU A 37 -9.02 3.28 -8.74
CA LEU A 37 -7.60 3.28 -8.44
C LEU A 37 -7.28 2.70 -7.06
N PRO A 38 -7.96 3.09 -5.95
CA PRO A 38 -7.82 2.38 -4.68
C PRO A 38 -8.20 0.89 -4.80
N GLY A 39 -9.21 0.56 -5.61
CA GLY A 39 -9.61 -0.83 -5.84
C GLY A 39 -8.53 -1.66 -6.54
N ILE A 40 -7.89 -1.11 -7.58
CA ILE A 40 -6.77 -1.78 -8.27
C ILE A 40 -5.57 -1.95 -7.33
N PHE A 41 -5.22 -0.92 -6.57
CA PHE A 41 -4.12 -0.98 -5.60
C PHE A 41 -4.38 -2.00 -4.48
N PHE A 42 -5.61 -2.06 -3.99
CA PHE A 42 -6.03 -3.05 -3.01
C PHE A 42 -5.91 -4.48 -3.56
N CYS A 43 -6.34 -4.71 -4.79
CA CYS A 43 -6.22 -6.00 -5.46
C CYS A 43 -4.75 -6.40 -5.68
N LEU A 44 -3.91 -5.46 -6.14
CA LEU A 44 -2.46 -5.66 -6.26
C LEU A 44 -1.81 -5.97 -4.90
N SER A 45 -2.24 -5.30 -3.83
CA SER A 45 -1.73 -5.52 -2.48
C SER A 45 -2.02 -6.95 -1.99
N ILE A 46 -3.20 -7.50 -2.29
CA ILE A 46 -3.53 -8.90 -1.96
C ILE A 46 -2.58 -9.87 -2.68
N LEU A 47 -2.39 -9.68 -3.99
CA LEU A 47 -1.50 -10.54 -4.77
C LEU A 47 -0.05 -10.46 -4.27
N PHE A 48 0.42 -9.24 -3.99
CA PHE A 48 1.76 -9.01 -3.44
C PHE A 48 1.91 -9.63 -2.05
N THR A 49 0.92 -9.49 -1.17
CA THR A 49 0.95 -10.06 0.18
C THR A 49 1.05 -11.58 0.12
N ILE A 50 0.28 -12.25 -0.74
CA ILE A 50 0.36 -13.72 -0.92
C ILE A 50 1.76 -14.13 -1.39
N SER A 51 2.31 -13.41 -2.37
CA SER A 51 3.65 -13.68 -2.90
C SER A 51 4.74 -13.46 -1.83
N ALA A 52 4.70 -12.33 -1.13
CA ALA A 52 5.66 -11.96 -0.12
C ALA A 52 5.62 -12.89 1.10
N VAL A 53 4.44 -13.26 1.57
CA VAL A 53 4.26 -14.19 2.70
C VAL A 53 4.82 -15.56 2.36
N THR A 54 4.53 -16.07 1.15
CA THR A 54 5.03 -17.38 0.72
C THR A 54 6.55 -17.37 0.60
N PHE A 55 7.12 -16.29 0.06
CA PHE A 55 8.56 -16.10 -0.04
C PHE A 55 9.22 -15.95 1.34
N LEU A 56 8.68 -15.12 2.23
CA LEU A 56 9.24 -14.89 3.57
C LEU A 56 9.03 -16.08 4.52
N HIS A 57 8.06 -16.95 4.23
CA HIS A 57 7.90 -18.20 4.97
C HIS A 57 8.96 -19.24 4.57
N SER A 58 9.40 -19.25 3.31
CA SER A 58 10.44 -20.20 2.86
C SER A 58 11.84 -19.85 3.38
N TYR A 59 12.05 -18.61 3.83
CA TYR A 59 13.29 -18.14 4.42
C TYR A 59 13.05 -17.78 5.89
N GLU A 60 13.22 -18.74 6.81
CA GLU A 60 13.29 -18.42 8.24
C GLU A 60 14.73 -18.05 8.62
N ILE A 61 14.87 -16.92 9.34
CA ILE A 61 16.13 -16.48 9.91
C ILE A 61 16.21 -17.07 11.32
N SER A 62 17.15 -18.00 11.54
CA SER A 62 17.46 -18.53 12.87
C SER A 62 18.64 -17.77 13.46
N GLU A 63 18.46 -17.16 14.62
CA GLU A 63 19.54 -16.50 15.37
C GLU A 63 20.18 -17.51 16.34
N VAL A 64 21.46 -17.79 16.14
CA VAL A 64 22.25 -18.64 17.04
C VAL A 64 22.92 -17.73 18.08
N TYR A 65 22.38 -17.77 19.29
CA TYR A 65 22.96 -17.10 20.46
C TYR A 65 24.06 -17.96 21.07
N SER A 66 25.18 -17.32 21.42
CA SER A 66 26.23 -17.96 22.21
C SER A 66 25.78 -18.15 23.66
N ASN A 67 26.46 -19.03 24.40
CA ASN A 67 26.10 -19.42 25.76
C ASN A 67 26.11 -18.23 26.77
N ASN A 68 26.81 -17.16 26.40
CA ASN A 68 26.93 -15.88 27.11
C ASN A 68 25.96 -14.79 26.58
N GLY A 69 24.98 -15.15 25.76
CA GLY A 69 23.90 -14.27 25.30
C GLY A 69 24.23 -13.38 24.10
N ASN A 70 25.46 -13.45 23.58
CA ASN A 70 25.87 -12.69 22.40
C ASN A 70 25.45 -13.37 21.10
N LEU A 71 24.95 -12.61 20.13
CA LEU A 71 24.63 -13.10 18.79
C LEU A 71 25.88 -13.63 18.10
N MET A 72 25.91 -14.93 17.80
CA MET A 72 27.08 -15.59 17.20
C MET A 72 26.94 -15.74 15.68
N SER A 73 25.72 -16.01 15.18
CA SER A 73 25.42 -15.99 13.74
C SER A 73 23.92 -15.98 13.47
N SER A 74 23.49 -15.26 12.42
CA SER A 74 22.17 -15.41 11.81
C SER A 74 22.28 -16.37 10.62
N ILE A 75 21.65 -17.55 10.69
CA ILE A 75 21.68 -18.53 9.60
C ILE A 75 20.34 -18.45 8.86
N ILE A 76 20.40 -18.18 7.55
CA ILE A 76 19.25 -18.26 6.65
C ILE A 76 19.09 -19.74 6.29
N THR A 77 18.07 -20.40 6.84
CA THR A 77 17.73 -21.78 6.49
C THR A 77 16.55 -21.78 5.53
N ASN A 78 16.66 -22.51 4.42
CA ASN A 78 15.52 -22.77 3.54
C ASN A 78 14.61 -23.77 4.26
N THR A 79 13.53 -23.28 4.86
CA THR A 79 12.61 -24.13 5.63
C THR A 79 11.59 -24.73 4.66
N THR A 80 11.62 -26.05 4.49
CA THR A 80 10.50 -26.81 3.89
C THR A 80 9.43 -27.03 4.96
N SER A 81 8.93 -25.95 5.55
CA SER A 81 7.91 -26.01 6.60
C SER A 81 6.55 -26.31 5.97
N ASN A 82 5.79 -27.19 6.62
CA ASN A 82 4.38 -27.36 6.33
C ASN A 82 3.65 -26.02 6.55
N PHE A 83 2.77 -25.65 5.62
CA PHE A 83 2.04 -24.38 5.62
C PHE A 83 1.06 -24.33 6.82
N SER A 84 1.55 -23.90 7.97
CA SER A 84 0.74 -23.76 9.19
C SER A 84 0.10 -22.38 9.22
N ILE A 85 -1.24 -22.34 9.25
CA ILE A 85 -2.00 -21.08 9.31
C ILE A 85 -1.58 -20.24 10.54
N GLN A 86 -1.19 -20.87 11.64
CA GLN A 86 -0.80 -20.20 12.87
C GLN A 86 0.48 -19.37 12.73
N THR A 87 1.44 -19.81 11.90
CA THR A 87 2.72 -19.09 11.69
C THR A 87 2.62 -18.07 10.56
N ILE A 88 1.70 -18.29 9.62
CA ILE A 88 1.56 -17.51 8.40
C ILE A 88 0.64 -16.30 8.60
N LEU A 89 -0.46 -16.48 9.33
CA LEU A 89 -1.44 -15.43 9.58
C LEU A 89 -0.85 -14.15 10.18
N PRO A 90 -0.03 -14.18 11.25
CA PRO A 90 0.54 -12.95 11.81
C PRO A 90 1.46 -12.22 10.81
N LYS A 91 2.33 -12.96 10.09
CA LYS A 91 3.21 -12.40 9.04
C LYS A 91 2.39 -11.76 7.91
N ALA A 92 1.32 -12.43 7.48
CA ALA A 92 0.45 -11.93 6.43
C ALA A 92 -0.27 -10.64 6.81
N ILE A 93 -0.77 -10.54 8.04
CA ILE A 93 -1.44 -9.33 8.54
C ILE A 93 -0.46 -8.14 8.57
N GLU A 94 0.75 -8.36 9.07
CA GLU A 94 1.79 -7.32 9.13
C GLU A 94 2.15 -6.79 7.73
N ILE A 95 2.48 -7.69 6.80
CA ILE A 95 2.83 -7.34 5.42
C ILE A 95 1.66 -6.63 4.72
N PHE A 96 0.44 -7.14 4.92
CA PHE A 96 -0.77 -6.54 4.34
C PHE A 96 -0.99 -5.11 4.82
N LEU A 97 -0.80 -4.84 6.12
CA LEU A 97 -0.97 -3.49 6.67
C LEU A 97 0.03 -2.50 6.06
N ILE A 98 1.30 -2.89 6.00
CA ILE A 98 2.38 -2.06 5.43
C ILE A 98 2.12 -1.78 3.95
N CYS A 99 1.74 -2.81 3.18
CA CYS A 99 1.49 -2.69 1.75
C CYS A 99 0.22 -1.89 1.42
N ASN A 100 -0.73 -1.76 2.35
CA ASN A 100 -1.96 -0.99 2.17
C ASN A 100 -1.88 0.47 2.63
N LEU A 101 -0.77 0.93 3.22
CA LEU A 101 -0.57 2.35 3.55
C LEU A 101 -0.80 3.29 2.34
N PRO A 102 -0.31 2.98 1.12
CA PRO A 102 -0.61 3.78 -0.08
C PRO A 102 -2.11 3.79 -0.43
N THR A 103 -2.81 2.65 -0.28
CA THR A 103 -4.25 2.55 -0.53
C THR A 103 -5.04 3.46 0.42
N ILE A 104 -4.68 3.49 1.69
CA ILE A 104 -5.31 4.38 2.70
C ILE A 104 -5.12 5.85 2.31
N LEU A 105 -3.92 6.24 1.88
CA LEU A 105 -3.64 7.59 1.38
C LEU A 105 -4.54 7.95 0.19
N PHE A 106 -4.70 7.06 -0.78
CA PHE A 106 -5.58 7.31 -1.93
C PHE A 106 -7.05 7.44 -1.54
N ILE A 107 -7.52 6.67 -0.56
CA ILE A 107 -8.89 6.78 -0.03
C ILE A 107 -9.10 8.14 0.64
N ILE A 108 -8.14 8.58 1.48
CA ILE A 108 -8.24 9.88 2.17
C ILE A 108 -8.29 11.02 1.15
N ILE A 109 -7.38 11.02 0.17
CA ILE A 109 -7.35 12.05 -0.89
C ILE A 109 -8.69 12.09 -1.63
N PHE A 110 -9.21 10.93 -2.02
CA PHE A 110 -10.50 10.82 -2.69
C PHE A 110 -11.65 11.40 -1.85
N LEU A 111 -11.74 11.04 -0.57
CA LEU A 111 -12.81 11.51 0.31
C LEU A 111 -12.75 13.03 0.50
N VAL A 112 -11.56 13.60 0.72
CA VAL A 112 -11.37 15.04 0.93
C VAL A 112 -11.76 15.83 -0.33
N VAL A 113 -11.28 15.41 -1.50
CA VAL A 113 -11.58 16.09 -2.77
C VAL A 113 -13.09 16.04 -3.06
N HIS A 114 -13.71 14.88 -2.87
CA HIS A 114 -15.12 14.72 -3.15
C HIS A 114 -16.02 15.50 -2.17
N GLN A 115 -15.63 15.61 -0.89
CA GLN A 115 -16.32 16.47 0.07
C GLN A 115 -16.23 17.95 -0.33
N LYS A 116 -15.04 18.41 -0.74
CA LYS A 116 -14.86 19.78 -1.23
C LYS A 116 -15.80 20.07 -2.39
N GLN A 117 -15.83 19.21 -3.41
CA GLN A 117 -16.71 19.39 -4.57
C GLN A 117 -18.20 19.48 -4.21
N LYS A 118 -18.66 18.66 -3.26
CA LYS A 118 -20.05 18.73 -2.79
C LYS A 118 -20.38 20.08 -2.16
N ARG A 119 -19.47 20.61 -1.34
CA ARG A 119 -19.66 21.90 -0.67
C ARG A 119 -19.72 23.05 -1.67
N GLU A 120 -18.81 23.10 -2.63
CA GLU A 120 -18.83 24.13 -3.70
C GLU A 120 -20.12 24.06 -4.53
N ALA A 121 -20.58 22.86 -4.85
CA ALA A 121 -21.85 22.66 -5.57
C ALA A 121 -23.07 23.15 -4.78
N GLN A 122 -23.07 22.99 -3.45
CA GLN A 122 -24.12 23.51 -2.58
C GLN A 122 -24.09 25.04 -2.49
N ILE A 123 -22.92 25.65 -2.32
CA ILE A 123 -22.76 27.11 -2.26
C ILE A 123 -23.22 27.76 -3.57
N HIS A 124 -22.79 27.23 -4.72
CA HIS A 124 -23.20 27.75 -6.02
C HIS A 124 -24.71 27.58 -6.27
N LYS A 125 -25.30 26.48 -5.78
CA LYS A 125 -26.76 26.28 -5.82
C LYS A 125 -27.51 27.33 -4.98
N MET A 126 -26.99 27.66 -3.79
CA MET A 126 -27.55 28.71 -2.94
C MET A 126 -27.43 30.09 -3.60
N ASN A 127 -26.29 30.40 -4.21
CA ASN A 127 -26.04 31.68 -4.88
C ASN A 127 -26.94 31.93 -6.10
N ILE A 128 -27.32 30.89 -6.85
CA ILE A 128 -28.26 31.03 -7.99
C ILE A 128 -29.69 31.30 -7.54
N GLN A 129 -30.10 30.79 -6.37
CA GLN A 129 -31.48 30.90 -5.88
C GLN A 129 -31.80 32.26 -5.26
N ASP A 130 -30.77 33.04 -4.92
CA ASP A 130 -30.88 34.37 -4.32
C ASP A 130 -30.88 35.50 -5.38
N LEU A 131 -30.63 35.16 -6.66
CA LEU A 131 -30.59 36.08 -7.81
C LEU A 131 -31.94 36.10 -8.56
#